data_AF-A0A0E9XXY7-F1
#
_entry.id   AF-A0A0E9XXY7-F1
#
_cell.length_a   1.000
_cell.length_b   1.000
_cell.length_c   1.000
_cell.angle_alpha   90.00
_cell.angle_beta   90.00
_cell.angle_gamma   90.00
#
_symmetry.space_group_name_H-M   'P 1'
#
loop_
_entity.id
_entity.type
_entity.pdbx_description
1 polymer ?
#
loop_
_entity_poly.entity_id
_entity_poly.type
_entity_poly.pdbx_seq_one_letter_code
_entity_poly.pdbx_strand_id
1 'polypeptide(L)'
;MNGFFDSLNTMQTQSLQLTKEVLSERKQLEATVEGVQPLIQMGLAKLNEIQETREALRQHQSAINAHKNFTYEVEISVPKKVTLKTGVHVTNCLKCNYTCHDDCAYANDDDKIRCSAMKNFYCTVCPGKCIWSVHHNMTYKIVTEMKKEDKNI
;
A
#
# COMPACT_ATOMS: atom_id res chain seq x y z
N MET A 1 -4.96 14.58 50.70
CA MET A 1 -5.47 14.51 49.31
C MET A 1 -5.70 15.89 48.67
N ASN A 2 -5.86 16.98 49.45
CA ASN A 2 -6.18 18.29 48.88
C ASN A 2 -5.04 18.94 48.07
N GLY A 3 -3.79 18.81 48.52
CA GLY A 3 -2.64 19.49 47.89
C GLY A 3 -2.36 19.12 46.42
N PHE A 4 -2.75 17.92 45.93
CA PHE A 4 -2.57 17.55 44.53
C PHE A 4 -3.52 18.34 43.62
N PHE A 5 -4.81 18.38 43.97
CA PHE A 5 -5.80 19.13 43.19
C PHE A 5 -5.63 20.64 43.36
N ASP A 6 -5.22 21.10 44.55
CA ASP A 6 -4.87 22.52 44.78
C ASP A 6 -3.72 22.95 43.88
N SER A 7 -2.68 22.11 43.74
CA SER A 7 -1.56 22.35 42.82
C SER A 7 -2.03 22.40 41.36
N LEU A 8 -2.83 21.41 40.91
CA LEU A 8 -3.37 21.37 39.54
C LEU A 8 -4.16 22.63 39.18
N ASN A 9 -4.94 23.17 40.11
CA ASN A 9 -5.73 24.39 39.89
C ASN A 9 -4.88 25.66 39.71
N THR A 10 -3.62 25.64 40.18
CA THR A 10 -2.68 26.77 40.05
C THR A 10 -1.73 26.65 38.86
N MET A 11 -1.69 25.49 38.20
CA MET A 11 -0.80 25.26 37.06
C MET A 11 -1.30 26.00 35.82
N GLN A 12 -0.36 26.62 35.10
CA GLN A 12 -0.67 27.19 33.79
C GLN A 12 -1.02 26.08 32.80
N THR A 13 -2.18 26.19 32.16
CA THR A 13 -2.59 25.25 31.11
C THR A 13 -1.66 25.35 29.91
N GLN A 14 -1.15 24.21 29.45
CA GLN A 14 -0.42 24.13 28.18
C GLN A 14 -1.30 23.56 27.09
N SER A 15 -1.27 24.16 25.90
CA SER A 15 -1.98 23.63 24.75
C SER A 15 -1.29 22.38 24.21
N LEU A 16 -2.04 21.29 24.04
CA LEU A 16 -1.56 20.05 23.42
C LEU A 16 -1.88 19.99 21.91
N GLN A 17 -2.40 21.07 21.33
CA GLN A 17 -2.89 21.10 19.95
C GLN A 17 -1.77 20.73 18.96
N LEU A 18 -0.64 21.43 19.01
CA LEU A 18 0.48 21.19 18.09
C LEU A 18 1.03 19.77 18.23
N THR A 19 1.17 19.27 19.46
CA THR A 19 1.63 17.90 19.72
C THR A 19 0.70 16.87 19.08
N LYS A 20 -0.62 17.08 19.18
CA LYS A 20 -1.63 16.20 18.56
C LYS A 20 -1.54 16.24 17.04
N GLU A 21 -1.39 17.42 16.44
CA GLU A 21 -1.25 17.61 14.99
C GLU A 21 0.00 16.89 14.45
N VAL A 22 1.17 17.10 15.08
CA VAL A 22 2.43 16.44 14.70
C VAL A 22 2.32 14.91 14.78
N LEU A 23 1.69 14.37 15.83
CA LEU A 23 1.48 12.93 15.96
C LEU A 23 0.56 12.39 14.86
N SER A 24 -0.46 13.14 14.46
CA SER A 24 -1.36 12.77 13.37
C SER A 24 -0.65 12.76 12.02
N GLU A 25 0.15 13.79 11.74
CA GLU A 25 0.93 13.88 10.50
C GLU A 25 1.99 12.78 10.41
N ARG A 26 2.66 12.46 11.52
CA ARG A 26 3.62 11.36 11.56
C ARG A 26 2.97 10.02 11.21
N LYS A 27 1.83 9.68 11.82
CA LYS A 27 1.10 8.44 11.52
C LYS A 27 0.67 8.36 10.05
N GLN A 28 0.24 9.49 9.49
CA GLN A 28 -0.10 9.56 8.07
C GLN A 28 1.13 9.34 7.17
N LEU A 29 2.27 9.91 7.54
CA LEU A 29 3.52 9.74 6.79
C LEU A 29 3.99 8.28 6.85
N GLU A 30 3.98 7.66 8.03
CA GLU A 30 4.31 6.24 8.22
C GLU A 30 3.43 5.35 7.34
N ALA A 31 2.11 5.48 7.45
CA ALA A 31 1.17 4.73 6.61
C ALA A 31 1.37 4.99 5.10
N THR A 32 1.73 6.22 4.73
CA THR A 32 2.01 6.56 3.33
C THR A 32 3.28 5.89 2.83
N VAL A 33 4.35 5.90 3.62
CA VAL A 33 5.63 5.27 3.26
C VAL A 33 5.47 3.75 3.14
N GLU A 34 4.87 3.12 4.15
CA GLU A 34 4.60 1.68 4.15
C GLU A 34 3.69 1.26 2.99
N GLY A 35 2.67 2.07 2.71
CA GLY A 35 1.72 1.82 1.65
C GLY A 35 2.30 2.05 0.24
N VAL A 36 3.24 2.97 0.05
CA VAL A 36 3.82 3.30 -1.26
C VAL A 36 5.02 2.42 -1.59
N GLN A 37 5.76 1.93 -0.60
CA GLN A 37 6.95 1.09 -0.81
C GLN A 37 6.68 -0.13 -1.74
N PRO A 38 5.58 -0.90 -1.58
CA PRO A 38 5.28 -2.01 -2.49
C PRO A 38 4.95 -1.56 -3.92
N LEU A 39 4.37 -0.36 -4.12
CA LEU A 39 4.15 0.21 -5.45
C LEU A 39 5.48 0.46 -6.17
N ILE A 40 6.48 0.99 -5.45
CA ILE A 40 7.83 1.20 -5.99
C ILE A 40 8.44 -0.14 -6.40
N GLN A 41 8.34 -1.16 -5.55
CA GLN A 41 8.87 -2.50 -5.85
C GLN A 41 8.18 -3.13 -7.07
N MET A 42 6.86 -3.01 -7.19
CA MET A 42 6.13 -3.47 -8.40
C MET A 42 6.57 -2.71 -9.65
N GLY A 43 6.77 -1.39 -9.55
CA GLY A 43 7.27 -0.58 -10.67
C GLY A 43 8.66 -1.02 -11.12
N LEU A 44 9.58 -1.24 -10.18
CA LEU A 44 10.94 -1.73 -10.47
C LEU A 44 10.93 -3.13 -11.08
N ALA A 45 10.14 -4.05 -10.52
CA ALA A 45 9.97 -5.40 -11.06
C ALA A 45 9.43 -5.36 -12.51
N LYS A 46 8.45 -4.49 -12.78
CA LYS A 46 7.90 -4.35 -14.14
C LYS A 46 8.91 -3.77 -15.13
N LEU A 47 9.76 -2.84 -14.69
CA LEU A 47 10.86 -2.34 -15.52
C LEU A 47 11.87 -3.45 -15.85
N ASN A 48 12.21 -4.29 -14.88
CA ASN A 48 13.10 -5.44 -15.10
C ASN A 48 12.49 -6.43 -16.10
N GLU A 49 11.20 -6.78 -15.94
CA GLU A 49 10.48 -7.67 -16.86
C GLU A 49 10.53 -7.16 -18.31
N ILE A 50 10.35 -5.85 -18.52
CA ILE A 50 10.42 -5.22 -19.84
C ILE A 50 11.84 -5.33 -20.41
N GLN A 51 12.86 -5.10 -19.58
CA GLN A 51 14.26 -5.16 -20.01
C GLN A 51 14.67 -6.59 -20.40
N GLU A 52 14.33 -7.59 -19.60
CA GLU A 52 14.60 -9.00 -19.87
C GLU A 52 13.87 -9.46 -21.14
N THR A 53 12.60 -9.09 -21.29
CA THR A 53 11.81 -9.37 -22.50
C THR A 53 12.48 -8.77 -23.74
N ARG A 54 12.93 -7.52 -23.67
CA ARG A 54 13.60 -6.86 -24.80
C ARG A 54 14.91 -7.58 -25.19
N GLU A 55 15.67 -8.04 -24.20
CA GLU A 55 16.91 -8.78 -24.47
C GLU A 55 16.63 -10.16 -25.06
N ALA A 56 15.61 -10.87 -24.58
CA ALA A 56 15.18 -12.14 -25.17
C ALA A 56 14.76 -11.96 -26.64
N LEU A 57 13.95 -10.94 -26.95
CA LEU A 57 13.59 -10.60 -28.33
C LEU A 57 14.84 -10.37 -29.21
N ARG A 58 15.83 -9.65 -28.69
CA ARG A 58 17.09 -9.37 -29.41
C ARG A 58 17.90 -10.64 -29.66
N GLN A 59 18.00 -11.52 -28.67
CA GLN A 59 18.73 -12.78 -28.78
C GLN A 59 18.05 -13.76 -29.76
N HIS A 60 16.72 -13.75 -29.82
CA HIS A 60 15.94 -14.64 -30.67
C HIS A 60 15.51 -14.02 -32.02
N GLN A 61 16.15 -12.92 -32.45
CA GLN A 61 15.80 -12.22 -33.69
C GLN A 61 15.83 -13.13 -34.94
N SER A 62 16.75 -14.09 -35.01
CA SER A 62 16.84 -15.03 -36.12
C SER A 62 15.66 -16.02 -36.15
N ALA A 63 15.19 -16.48 -34.99
CA ALA A 63 14.00 -17.32 -34.88
C ALA A 63 12.74 -16.54 -35.30
N ILE A 64 12.61 -15.29 -34.84
CA ILE A 64 11.54 -14.37 -35.23
C ILE A 64 11.51 -14.18 -36.76
N ASN A 65 12.67 -13.88 -37.36
CA ASN A 65 12.79 -13.68 -38.81
C ASN A 65 12.48 -14.96 -39.61
N ALA A 66 12.67 -16.14 -39.01
CA ALA A 66 12.33 -17.43 -39.60
C ALA A 66 10.89 -17.86 -39.31
N HIS A 67 10.07 -17.01 -38.70
CA HIS A 67 8.70 -17.32 -38.23
C HIS A 67 8.63 -18.55 -37.32
N LYS A 68 9.66 -18.72 -36.49
CA LYS A 68 9.73 -19.80 -35.50
C LYS A 68 9.44 -19.27 -34.11
N ASN A 69 8.62 -20.01 -33.38
CA ASN A 69 8.32 -19.71 -31.99
C ASN A 69 9.54 -19.94 -31.11
N PHE A 70 9.61 -19.22 -29.99
CA PHE A 70 10.60 -19.45 -28.94
C PHE A 70 10.03 -19.15 -27.57
N THR A 71 10.69 -19.67 -26.55
CA THR A 71 10.32 -19.49 -25.15
C THR A 71 11.47 -18.87 -24.38
N TYR A 72 11.15 -18.03 -23.41
CA TYR A 72 12.12 -17.47 -22.48
C TYR A 72 11.48 -17.30 -21.10
N GLU A 73 12.28 -17.49 -20.06
CA GLU A 73 11.88 -17.26 -18.68
C GLU A 73 12.06 -15.77 -18.34
N VAL A 74 11.10 -15.21 -17.60
CA VAL A 74 11.18 -13.84 -17.08
C VAL A 74 10.62 -13.80 -15.66
N GLU A 75 11.19 -12.97 -14.80
CA GLU A 75 10.63 -12.74 -13.48
C GLU A 75 9.52 -11.67 -13.53
N ILE A 76 8.32 -12.03 -13.07
CA ILE A 76 7.15 -11.18 -13.03
C ILE A 76 6.69 -10.92 -11.60
N SER A 77 6.08 -9.75 -11.39
CA SER A 77 5.37 -9.44 -10.15
C SER A 77 3.87 -9.71 -10.30
N VAL A 78 3.29 -10.47 -9.37
CA VAL A 78 1.85 -10.79 -9.37
C VAL A 78 1.19 -10.41 -8.05
N PRO A 79 -0.06 -9.92 -8.06
CA PRO A 79 -0.81 -9.67 -6.84
C PRO A 79 -1.26 -11.00 -6.22
N LYS A 80 -1.07 -11.13 -4.91
CA LYS A 80 -1.49 -12.28 -4.11
C LYS A 80 -2.38 -11.81 -2.95
N LYS A 81 -3.51 -12.48 -2.76
CA LYS A 81 -4.35 -12.28 -1.57
C LYS A 81 -3.83 -13.12 -0.42
N VAL A 82 -3.59 -12.49 0.72
CA VAL A 82 -3.16 -13.13 1.96
C VAL A 82 -4.24 -12.93 3.01
N THR A 83 -4.79 -14.04 3.51
CA THR A 83 -5.81 -14.04 4.56
C THR A 83 -5.29 -13.36 5.83
N LEU A 84 -6.12 -12.53 6.44
CA LEU A 84 -5.82 -11.83 7.68
C LEU A 84 -6.19 -12.67 8.90
N LYS A 85 -5.51 -12.39 10.02
CA LYS A 85 -5.90 -12.93 11.32
C LYS A 85 -7.19 -12.25 11.79
N THR A 86 -7.99 -12.95 12.58
CA THR A 86 -9.18 -12.37 13.22
C THR A 86 -8.79 -11.13 14.03
N GLY A 87 -9.57 -10.06 13.89
CA GLY A 87 -9.32 -8.78 14.57
C GLY A 87 -8.30 -7.87 13.88
N VAL A 88 -7.66 -8.31 12.79
CA VAL A 88 -6.84 -7.42 11.95
C VAL A 88 -7.74 -6.77 10.90
N HIS A 89 -7.61 -5.45 10.79
CA HIS A 89 -8.39 -4.62 9.89
C HIS A 89 -7.47 -3.99 8.86
N VAL A 90 -7.98 -3.81 7.65
CA VAL A 90 -7.21 -3.27 6.53
C VAL A 90 -8.00 -2.17 5.84
N THR A 91 -7.31 -1.40 5.01
CA THR A 91 -7.94 -0.38 4.16
C THR A 91 -7.68 -0.74 2.71
N ASN A 92 -8.50 -1.62 2.14
CA ASN A 92 -8.36 -2.06 0.75
C ASN A 92 -9.15 -1.15 -0.18
N CYS A 93 -8.50 -0.63 -1.22
CA CYS A 93 -9.15 0.15 -2.27
C CYS A 93 -9.80 -0.79 -3.28
N LEU A 94 -11.13 -0.75 -3.41
CA LEU A 94 -11.87 -1.56 -4.39
C LEU A 94 -11.57 -1.17 -5.83
N LYS A 95 -11.28 0.11 -6.08
CA LYS A 95 -11.00 0.61 -7.43
C LYS A 95 -9.61 0.22 -7.92
N CYS A 96 -8.61 0.31 -7.04
CA CYS A 96 -7.22 0.04 -7.39
C CYS A 96 -6.81 -1.41 -7.16
N ASN A 97 -7.64 -2.23 -6.51
CA ASN A 97 -7.27 -3.57 -6.03
C ASN A 97 -5.95 -3.55 -5.26
N TYR A 98 -5.86 -2.67 -4.26
CA TYR A 98 -4.62 -2.43 -3.50
C TYR A 98 -4.89 -2.24 -2.01
N THR A 99 -4.02 -2.79 -1.16
CA THR A 99 -4.07 -2.55 0.29
C THR A 99 -3.33 -1.26 0.63
N CYS A 100 -4.07 -0.24 1.05
CA CYS A 100 -3.55 1.11 1.30
C CYS A 100 -2.99 1.29 2.71
N HIS A 101 -3.48 0.51 3.65
CA HIS A 101 -3.02 0.51 5.04
C HIS A 101 -3.32 -0.86 5.63
N ASP A 102 -2.29 -1.48 6.21
CA ASP A 102 -2.40 -2.70 7.00
C ASP A 102 -2.62 -2.33 8.48
N ASP A 103 -3.11 -3.27 9.28
CA ASP A 103 -3.34 -3.10 10.73
C ASP A 103 -4.05 -1.78 11.13
N CYS A 104 -5.14 -1.47 10.43
CA CYS A 104 -5.91 -0.25 10.63
C CYS A 104 -6.70 -0.30 11.95
N ALA A 105 -6.66 0.76 12.76
CA ALA A 105 -7.42 0.81 14.01
C ALA A 105 -8.96 0.79 13.86
N TYR A 106 -9.49 0.99 12.65
CA TYR A 106 -10.92 1.18 12.41
C TYR A 106 -11.57 -0.07 11.82
N ALA A 107 -12.36 -0.77 12.64
CA ALA A 107 -13.12 -1.96 12.28
C ALA A 107 -14.35 -1.68 11.41
N ASN A 108 -15.00 -0.53 11.61
CA ASN A 108 -16.14 -0.09 10.81
C ASN A 108 -15.65 0.62 9.54
N ASP A 109 -16.27 0.32 8.40
CA ASP A 109 -15.96 0.95 7.13
C ASP A 109 -16.34 2.44 7.11
N ASP A 110 -17.39 2.84 7.82
CA ASP A 110 -17.79 4.26 7.94
C ASP A 110 -16.73 5.13 8.62
N ASP A 111 -15.87 4.52 9.44
CA ASP A 111 -14.78 5.20 10.13
C ASP A 111 -13.49 5.27 9.28
N LYS A 112 -13.47 4.69 8.07
CA LYS A 112 -12.26 4.67 7.22
C LYS A 112 -11.82 6.04 6.76
N ILE A 113 -12.70 7.04 6.77
CA ILE A 113 -12.32 8.45 6.59
C ILE A 113 -11.21 8.89 7.57
N ARG A 114 -11.13 8.27 8.74
CA ARG A 114 -10.15 8.55 9.80
C ARG A 114 -8.88 7.69 9.72
N CYS A 115 -8.79 6.77 8.76
CA CYS A 115 -7.62 5.94 8.55
C CYS A 115 -6.37 6.80 8.26
N SER A 116 -5.20 6.39 8.75
CA SER A 116 -3.92 7.10 8.54
C SER A 116 -3.56 7.29 7.06
N ALA A 117 -4.04 6.42 6.17
CA ALA A 117 -3.87 6.56 4.73
C ALA A 117 -4.78 7.62 4.08
N MET A 118 -5.68 8.26 4.84
CA MET A 118 -6.59 9.29 4.33
C MET A 118 -6.11 10.69 4.66
N LYS A 119 -6.26 11.61 3.70
CA LYS A 119 -6.10 13.06 3.87
C LYS A 119 -7.18 13.77 3.07
N ASN A 120 -7.87 14.73 3.68
CA ASN A 120 -8.87 15.54 2.98
C ASN A 120 -9.88 14.70 2.17
N PHE A 121 -10.45 13.65 2.77
CA PHE A 121 -11.37 12.69 2.13
C PHE A 121 -10.77 11.73 1.09
N TYR A 122 -9.49 11.85 0.73
CA TYR A 122 -8.85 11.02 -0.29
C TYR A 122 -7.71 10.18 0.30
N CYS A 123 -7.49 9.02 -0.29
CA CYS A 123 -6.37 8.16 0.04
C CYS A 123 -5.06 8.74 -0.53
N THR A 124 -4.01 8.76 0.29
CA THR A 124 -2.66 9.21 -0.11
C THR A 124 -1.78 8.08 -0.65
N VAL A 125 -2.25 6.83 -0.51
CA VAL A 125 -1.47 5.62 -0.82
C VAL A 125 -1.84 5.00 -2.16
N CYS A 126 -3.13 4.76 -2.44
CA CYS A 126 -3.51 4.06 -3.65
C CYS A 126 -3.12 4.86 -4.92
N PRO A 127 -2.77 4.18 -6.03
CA PRO A 127 -2.36 4.86 -7.26
C PRO A 127 -3.38 5.88 -7.77
N GLY A 128 -4.67 5.58 -7.61
CA GLY A 128 -5.76 6.43 -8.07
C GLY A 128 -6.17 7.55 -7.10
N LYS A 129 -5.50 7.71 -5.95
CA LYS A 129 -5.85 8.68 -4.88
C LYS A 129 -7.35 8.74 -4.60
N CYS A 130 -7.96 7.56 -4.48
CA CYS A 130 -9.41 7.39 -4.46
C CYS A 130 -10.04 7.98 -3.19
N ILE A 131 -11.31 8.36 -3.27
CA ILE A 131 -12.11 8.81 -2.11
C ILE A 131 -12.18 7.72 -1.02
N TRP A 132 -12.20 8.11 0.25
CA TRP A 132 -12.19 7.18 1.38
C TRP A 132 -13.32 6.13 1.32
N SER A 133 -14.50 6.50 0.81
CA SER A 133 -15.70 5.64 0.81
C SER A 133 -15.64 4.43 -0.12
N VAL A 134 -14.61 4.32 -0.96
CA VAL A 134 -14.36 3.09 -1.76
C VAL A 134 -13.35 2.15 -1.11
N HIS A 135 -12.96 2.45 0.14
CA HIS A 135 -12.00 1.64 0.90
C HIS A 135 -12.71 0.89 2.01
N HIS A 136 -12.47 -0.42 2.03
CA HIS A 136 -13.19 -1.33 2.92
C HIS A 136 -12.23 -2.24 3.67
N ASN A 137 -12.67 -2.69 4.83
CA ASN A 137 -12.13 -3.89 5.43
C ASN A 137 -12.44 -5.11 4.56
N MET A 138 -11.52 -6.06 4.56
CA MET A 138 -11.69 -7.36 3.93
C MET A 138 -11.01 -8.42 4.78
N THR A 139 -11.31 -9.69 4.51
CA THR A 139 -10.65 -10.82 5.17
C THR A 139 -9.24 -11.10 4.65
N TYR A 140 -8.74 -10.28 3.74
CA TYR A 140 -7.42 -10.43 3.11
C TYR A 140 -6.76 -9.07 2.86
N LYS A 141 -5.43 -9.09 2.78
CA LYS A 141 -4.63 -8.03 2.16
C LYS A 141 -4.04 -8.49 0.83
N ILE A 142 -3.68 -7.53 -0.01
CA ILE A 142 -3.05 -7.76 -1.31
C ILE A 142 -1.57 -7.46 -1.14
N VAL A 143 -0.73 -8.46 -1.40
CA VAL A 143 0.73 -8.36 -1.38
C VAL A 143 1.28 -8.70 -2.75
N THR A 144 2.49 -8.24 -3.04
CA THR A 144 3.20 -8.59 -4.27
C THR A 144 4.01 -9.86 -4.06
N GLU A 145 3.92 -10.78 -5.01
CA GLU A 145 4.73 -12.01 -5.06
C GLU A 145 5.50 -12.04 -6.39
N MET A 146 6.79 -12.37 -6.32
CA MET A 146 7.63 -12.55 -7.50
C MET A 146 7.55 -14.01 -7.96
N LYS A 147 7.44 -14.23 -9.27
CA LYS A 147 7.42 -15.56 -9.89
C LYS A 147 8.17 -15.56 -11.19
N LYS A 148 8.80 -16.69 -11.49
CA LYS A 148 9.31 -16.98 -12.82
C LYS A 148 8.16 -17.46 -13.71
N GLU A 149 8.08 -16.92 -14.91
CA GLU A 149 7.09 -17.27 -15.92
C GLU A 149 7.81 -17.55 -17.24
N ASP A 150 7.50 -18.69 -17.86
CA ASP A 150 7.90 -18.99 -19.23
C ASP A 150 6.94 -18.30 -20.20
N LYS A 151 7.44 -17.35 -20.99
CA LYS A 151 6.69 -16.69 -22.05
C LYS A 151 7.01 -17.30 -23.41
N ASN A 152 5.98 -17.47 -24.23
CA ASN A 152 6.08 -17.98 -25.60
C ASN A 152 5.75 -16.86 -26.59
N ILE A 153 6.59 -16.68 -27.59
CA ILE A 153 6.44 -15.72 -28.70
C ILE A 153 6.52 -16.47 -30.02
#